data_AF-A0A3D4YZ51-F1
#
_entry.id   AF-A0A3D4YZ51-F1
#
_cell.length_a   1.000
_cell.length_b   1.000
_cell.length_c   1.000
_cell.angle_alpha   90.00
_cell.angle_beta   90.00
_cell.angle_gamma   90.00
#
_symmetry.space_group_name_H-M   'P 1'
#
loop_
_entity.id
_entity.type
_entity.pdbx_description
1 polymer ?
#
loop_
_entity_poly.entity_id
_entity_poly.type
_entity_poly.pdbx_seq_one_letter_code
_entity_poly.pdbx_strand_id
1 'polypeptide(L)'
;MGGGQQNDCTQVTVPDVNKAIISYLEAQRVIKVIIIGNAILIEERCGAACFGDFHQNTEQNRSRKPSARKVSQKRSSPILSNAALLTAFLNKASASHDSKRRETHMEKAHETEVLPSMPIPPADRSDVDIQIATAHRYPRSITRFKQTALAMATSDEDTAASCFYKLKRGDKEIEGPGVRLAEIVGSAWNNLRYGSRIVGEDEKWVIAQGMAFDLENNVAMTIEVRRRITDKYGKRYSDDMVAVTANAACAIALRNAIFKVVPKTFVDAIYESAKKVAIGDATTLASRRQKALEYFQKLGVSLERILAVLGKAGLKDINLKDLETLTGLKTAIKDGDTTIEAAFPAIASTSS
;
A
#
# COMPACT_ATOMS: atom_id res chain seq x y z
N MET A 1 -19.63 -60.74 -22.86
CA MET A 1 -20.01 -59.42 -23.41
C MET A 1 -19.70 -58.38 -22.34
N GLY A 2 -18.61 -57.63 -22.51
CA GLY A 2 -18.22 -56.55 -21.61
C GLY A 2 -17.56 -55.47 -22.44
N GLY A 3 -18.33 -54.42 -22.77
CA GLY A 3 -17.85 -53.28 -23.52
C GLY A 3 -17.12 -52.32 -22.58
N GLY A 4 -15.80 -52.20 -22.75
CA GLY A 4 -15.02 -51.12 -22.16
C GLY A 4 -15.02 -49.92 -23.09
N GLN A 5 -15.64 -48.82 -22.66
CA GLN A 5 -15.42 -47.50 -23.28
C GLN A 5 -13.97 -47.08 -23.03
N GLN A 6 -13.16 -47.05 -24.10
CA GLN A 6 -11.91 -46.30 -24.10
C GLN A 6 -12.27 -44.80 -24.19
N ASN A 7 -12.02 -44.07 -23.11
CA ASN A 7 -12.04 -42.61 -23.12
C ASN A 7 -10.83 -42.14 -23.93
N ASP A 8 -11.09 -41.71 -25.17
CA ASP A 8 -10.11 -41.08 -26.04
C ASP A 8 -9.81 -39.67 -25.51
N CYS A 9 -8.72 -39.54 -24.76
CA CYS A 9 -8.15 -38.24 -24.40
C CYS A 9 -7.49 -37.64 -25.65
N THR A 10 -8.27 -36.94 -26.48
CA THR A 10 -7.75 -36.10 -27.55
C THR A 10 -6.76 -35.09 -26.96
N GLN A 11 -5.48 -35.24 -27.29
CA GLN A 11 -4.45 -34.27 -26.94
C GLN A 11 -4.76 -32.93 -27.62
N VAL A 12 -5.18 -31.94 -26.84
CA VAL A 12 -5.38 -30.57 -27.33
C VAL A 12 -4.01 -29.96 -27.56
N THR A 13 -3.67 -29.72 -28.83
CA THR A 13 -2.39 -29.14 -29.21
C THR A 13 -2.37 -27.63 -28.91
N VAL A 14 -1.21 -27.08 -28.55
CA VAL A 14 -0.99 -25.65 -28.23
C VAL A 14 -1.64 -24.65 -29.23
N PRO A 15 -1.71 -24.94 -30.55
CA PRO A 15 -2.43 -24.09 -31.52
C PRO A 15 -3.94 -23.94 -31.27
N ASP A 16 -4.60 -24.95 -30.71
CA ASP A 16 -6.05 -24.95 -30.50
C ASP A 16 -6.47 -24.07 -29.30
N VAL A 17 -5.62 -24.00 -28.27
CA VAL A 17 -5.80 -23.10 -27.11
C VAL A 17 -5.71 -21.64 -27.54
N ASN A 18 -4.77 -21.32 -28.45
CA ASN A 18 -4.59 -19.96 -28.96
C ASN A 18 -5.81 -19.49 -29.77
N LYS A 19 -6.46 -20.37 -30.55
CA LYS A 19 -7.71 -20.03 -31.26
C LYS A 19 -8.88 -19.76 -30.31
N ALA A 20 -8.99 -20.52 -29.23
CA ALA A 20 -10.04 -20.31 -28.23
C ALA A 20 -9.88 -18.98 -27.48
N ILE A 21 -8.63 -18.61 -27.14
CA ILE A 21 -8.30 -17.34 -26.49
C ILE A 21 -8.58 -16.15 -27.41
N ILE A 22 -8.22 -16.24 -28.70
CA ILE A 22 -8.49 -15.17 -29.69
C ILE A 22 -10.00 -14.94 -29.85
N SER A 23 -10.79 -16.01 -29.99
CA SER A 23 -12.26 -15.91 -30.11
C SER A 23 -12.92 -15.26 -28.89
N TYR A 24 -12.42 -15.58 -27.68
CA TYR A 24 -12.89 -14.96 -26.43
C TYR A 24 -12.53 -13.47 -26.34
N LEU A 25 -11.34 -13.07 -26.81
CA LEU A 25 -10.87 -11.68 -26.75
C LEU A 25 -11.50 -10.79 -27.83
N GLU A 26 -11.81 -11.33 -29.02
CA GLU A 26 -12.56 -10.63 -30.06
C GLU A 26 -14.00 -10.31 -29.62
N ALA A 27 -14.62 -11.21 -28.84
CA ALA A 27 -15.94 -10.97 -28.23
C ALA A 27 -15.95 -9.82 -27.19
N GLN A 28 -14.78 -9.43 -26.66
CA GLN A 28 -14.62 -8.38 -25.64
C GLN A 28 -14.23 -7.00 -26.23
N ARG A 29 -14.31 -6.81 -27.56
CA ARG A 29 -13.92 -5.55 -28.25
C ARG A 29 -12.46 -5.12 -27.99
N VAL A 30 -11.55 -6.07 -27.88
CA VAL A 30 -10.09 -5.81 -27.83
C VAL A 30 -9.59 -5.50 -29.24
N ILE A 31 -8.89 -4.37 -29.43
CA ILE A 31 -8.62 -3.82 -30.77
C ILE A 31 -7.31 -4.36 -31.40
N LYS A 32 -6.38 -4.94 -30.60
CA LYS A 32 -5.16 -5.54 -31.15
C LYS A 32 -4.54 -6.57 -30.20
N VAL A 33 -4.31 -7.78 -30.72
CA VAL A 33 -3.60 -8.87 -30.04
C VAL A 33 -2.31 -9.15 -30.81
N ILE A 34 -1.16 -9.09 -30.14
CA ILE A 34 0.14 -9.41 -30.75
C ILE A 34 0.69 -10.65 -30.04
N ILE A 35 0.98 -11.70 -30.81
CA ILE A 35 1.57 -12.95 -30.32
C ILE A 35 3.05 -12.94 -30.66
N ILE A 36 3.92 -13.03 -29.65
CA ILE A 36 5.36 -13.17 -29.82
C ILE A 36 5.82 -14.40 -29.04
N GLY A 37 6.17 -15.47 -29.75
CA GLY A 37 6.52 -16.75 -29.15
C GLY A 37 5.38 -17.32 -28.28
N ASN A 38 5.65 -17.58 -26.99
CA ASN A 38 4.67 -18.08 -26.03
C ASN A 38 3.99 -16.97 -25.20
N ALA A 39 4.19 -15.69 -25.54
CA ALA A 39 3.60 -14.56 -24.82
C ALA A 39 2.52 -13.87 -25.65
N ILE A 40 1.43 -13.50 -25.00
CA ILE A 40 0.31 -12.73 -25.57
C ILE A 40 0.34 -11.33 -24.96
N LEU A 41 0.49 -10.31 -25.80
CA LEU A 41 0.40 -8.90 -25.40
C LEU A 41 -0.95 -8.33 -25.82
N ILE A 42 -1.67 -7.75 -24.85
CA ILE A 42 -2.98 -7.12 -25.02
C ILE A 42 -2.85 -5.63 -24.72
N GLU A 43 -3.23 -4.78 -25.68
CA GLU A 43 -3.23 -3.32 -25.52
C GLU A 43 -4.66 -2.81 -25.31
N GLU A 44 -4.99 -2.34 -24.09
CA GLU A 44 -6.30 -1.77 -23.76
C GLU A 44 -6.32 -0.24 -23.92
N ARG A 45 -7.43 0.32 -24.43
CA ARG A 45 -7.65 1.78 -24.42
C ARG A 45 -7.86 2.25 -22.99
N CYS A 46 -6.94 3.08 -22.51
CA CYS A 46 -7.19 3.94 -21.37
C CYS A 46 -8.27 4.98 -21.74
N GLY A 47 -9.49 4.78 -21.27
CA GLY A 47 -10.62 5.69 -21.42
C GLY A 47 -11.33 5.84 -20.07
N ALA A 48 -11.12 6.98 -19.42
CA ALA A 48 -11.73 7.31 -18.14
C ALA A 48 -13.27 7.38 -18.23
N ALA A 49 -13.96 6.52 -17.48
CA ALA A 49 -15.22 6.80 -16.78
C ALA A 49 -15.78 5.55 -16.08
N CYS A 50 -16.03 5.67 -14.77
CA CYS A 50 -17.10 5.00 -14.01
C CYS A 50 -17.07 3.46 -13.87
N PHE A 51 -16.43 2.98 -12.80
CA PHE A 51 -16.97 1.84 -12.03
C PHE A 51 -17.43 2.40 -10.68
N GLY A 52 -18.71 2.70 -10.58
CA GLY A 52 -19.41 3.00 -9.34
C GLY A 52 -20.46 1.92 -9.10
N ASP A 53 -20.36 1.27 -7.95
CA ASP A 53 -21.40 0.62 -7.16
C ASP A 53 -22.67 0.18 -7.89
N PHE A 54 -22.69 -1.08 -8.28
CA PHE A 54 -23.92 -1.79 -8.62
C PHE A 54 -24.34 -2.63 -7.42
N HIS A 55 -25.01 -2.02 -6.44
CA HIS A 55 -26.11 -2.63 -5.67
C HIS A 55 -26.70 -1.61 -4.67
N GLN A 56 -28.03 -1.55 -4.68
CA GLN A 56 -28.96 -0.90 -3.74
C GLN A 56 -29.52 0.48 -4.14
N ASN A 57 -30.85 0.54 -4.06
CA ASN A 57 -31.76 1.69 -4.18
C ASN A 57 -32.26 2.07 -5.58
N THR A 58 -33.08 1.19 -6.14
CA THR A 58 -34.29 1.59 -6.86
C THR A 58 -35.26 2.32 -5.91
N GLU A 59 -35.95 3.32 -6.44
CA GLU A 59 -37.02 4.13 -5.81
C GLU A 59 -36.58 5.26 -4.87
N GLN A 60 -36.20 6.40 -5.45
CA GLN A 60 -36.61 7.75 -5.01
C GLN A 60 -35.83 8.82 -5.80
N ASN A 61 -36.32 9.19 -6.99
CA ASN A 61 -36.22 10.58 -7.47
C ASN A 61 -37.02 10.75 -8.77
N ARG A 62 -38.34 10.85 -8.62
CA ARG A 62 -39.25 11.29 -9.67
C ARG A 62 -39.68 12.73 -9.37
N SER A 63 -38.77 13.68 -9.50
CA SER A 63 -39.13 15.09 -9.73
C SER A 63 -37.88 15.94 -9.99
N ARG A 64 -37.67 16.35 -11.25
CA ARG A 64 -37.11 17.64 -11.66
C ARG A 64 -37.10 17.72 -13.20
N LYS A 65 -37.91 18.64 -13.73
CA LYS A 65 -37.96 18.98 -15.17
C LYS A 65 -36.62 19.60 -15.61
N PRO A 66 -36.13 19.36 -16.84
CA PRO A 66 -35.00 20.11 -17.37
C PRO A 66 -35.49 21.44 -17.99
N SER A 67 -34.85 22.54 -17.59
CA SER A 67 -35.04 23.87 -18.18
C SER A 67 -34.14 24.02 -19.41
N ALA A 68 -34.75 24.49 -20.50
CA ALA A 68 -34.14 24.67 -21.80
C ALA A 68 -33.08 25.79 -21.79
N ARG A 69 -31.91 25.53 -22.38
CA ARG A 69 -30.99 26.58 -22.83
C ARG A 69 -30.72 26.43 -24.33
N LYS A 70 -31.00 27.52 -25.04
CA LYS A 70 -31.04 27.67 -26.50
C LYS A 70 -29.73 27.23 -27.17
N VAL A 71 -29.87 26.36 -28.17
CA VAL A 71 -28.87 26.06 -29.20
C VAL A 71 -28.86 27.22 -30.20
N SER A 72 -27.70 27.86 -30.39
CA SER A 72 -27.46 28.79 -31.48
C SER A 72 -26.77 28.06 -32.62
N GLN A 73 -27.47 27.97 -33.75
CA GLN A 73 -26.98 27.41 -35.01
C GLN A 73 -25.82 28.26 -35.57
N LYS A 74 -24.70 27.63 -35.91
CA LYS A 74 -23.79 28.13 -36.95
C LYS A 74 -23.18 26.97 -37.76
N ARG A 75 -23.69 26.88 -39.00
CA ARG A 75 -23.07 26.43 -40.25
C ARG A 75 -22.38 25.05 -40.27
N SER A 76 -23.08 24.12 -40.93
CA SER A 76 -22.57 22.88 -41.51
C SER A 76 -21.48 23.16 -42.56
N SER A 77 -20.32 22.52 -42.38
CA SER A 77 -19.28 22.35 -43.40
C SER A 77 -19.24 20.85 -43.80
N PRO A 78 -18.89 20.50 -45.05
CA PRO A 78 -19.13 19.17 -45.59
C PRO A 78 -18.21 18.12 -44.94
N ILE A 79 -18.76 16.92 -44.73
CA ILE A 79 -18.01 15.75 -44.26
C ILE A 79 -17.06 15.32 -45.39
N LEU A 80 -15.78 15.67 -45.26
CA LEU A 80 -14.72 15.09 -46.09
C LEU A 80 -14.35 13.73 -45.51
N SER A 81 -14.38 12.69 -46.34
CA SER A 81 -13.91 11.34 -46.01
C SER A 81 -12.47 11.38 -45.46
N ASN A 82 -12.19 10.56 -44.44
CA ASN A 82 -10.88 10.43 -43.79
C ASN A 82 -9.71 10.19 -44.77
N ALA A 83 -9.98 9.72 -45.98
CA ALA A 83 -8.97 9.58 -47.03
C ALA A 83 -8.45 10.93 -47.53
N ALA A 84 -9.30 11.95 -47.69
CA ALA A 84 -8.91 13.26 -48.22
C ALA A 84 -8.08 14.09 -47.23
N LEU A 85 -8.31 13.91 -45.92
CA LEU A 85 -7.53 14.55 -44.86
C LEU A 85 -6.11 13.99 -44.79
N LEU A 86 -5.94 12.69 -45.05
CA LEU A 86 -4.63 12.04 -45.04
C LEU A 86 -3.78 12.47 -46.25
N THR A 87 -4.40 12.61 -47.44
CA THR A 87 -3.69 13.07 -48.64
C THR A 87 -3.31 14.55 -48.56
N ALA A 88 -4.14 15.39 -47.93
CA ALA A 88 -3.81 16.80 -47.69
C ALA A 88 -2.68 16.99 -46.65
N PHE A 89 -2.60 16.11 -45.64
CA PHE A 89 -1.53 16.14 -44.64
C PHE A 89 -0.18 15.70 -45.23
N LEU A 90 -0.18 14.66 -46.07
CA LEU A 90 1.02 14.15 -46.71
C LEU A 90 1.59 15.12 -47.77
N ASN A 91 0.72 15.77 -48.56
CA ASN A 91 1.16 16.76 -49.55
C ASN A 91 1.64 18.08 -48.93
N LYS A 92 1.25 18.40 -47.69
CA LYS A 92 1.75 19.57 -46.96
C LYS A 92 3.11 19.34 -46.30
N ALA A 93 3.51 18.07 -46.14
CA ALA A 93 4.83 17.69 -45.64
C ALA A 93 5.91 17.70 -46.74
N SER A 94 5.53 17.65 -48.03
CA SER A 94 6.47 17.63 -49.16
C SER A 94 6.72 18.98 -49.83
N ALA A 95 6.07 20.06 -49.34
CA ALA A 95 6.17 21.40 -49.92
C ALA A 95 6.71 22.43 -48.90
N SER A 96 7.89 22.17 -48.35
CA SER A 96 8.69 23.21 -47.69
C SER A 96 10.18 22.83 -47.67
N HIS A 97 10.78 22.66 -48.84
CA HIS A 97 12.22 22.89 -48.98
C HIS A 97 12.43 24.39 -49.16
N ASP A 98 12.54 25.11 -48.05
CA ASP A 98 13.16 26.44 -48.05
C ASP A 98 14.59 26.31 -47.53
N SER A 99 15.51 26.47 -48.47
CA SER A 99 16.94 26.41 -48.29
C SER A 99 17.43 27.73 -47.68
N LYS A 100 17.54 27.80 -46.35
CA LYS A 100 18.57 28.54 -45.62
C LYS A 100 18.28 28.51 -44.13
N ARG A 101 19.35 28.36 -43.35
CA ARG A 101 19.45 28.61 -41.89
C ARG A 101 19.10 27.42 -40.99
N ARG A 102 20.13 26.62 -40.71
CA ARG A 102 20.51 26.14 -39.36
C ARG A 102 21.77 25.28 -39.46
N GLU A 103 22.92 25.95 -39.37
CA GLU A 103 24.08 25.33 -38.74
C GLU A 103 23.73 25.16 -37.26
N THR A 104 23.44 23.94 -36.84
CA THR A 104 23.44 23.55 -35.42
C THR A 104 23.83 22.09 -35.36
N HIS A 105 25.00 21.86 -34.75
CA HIS A 105 25.50 20.64 -34.15
C HIS A 105 24.73 19.34 -34.42
N MET A 106 25.42 18.45 -35.13
CA MET A 106 25.12 17.03 -35.19
C MET A 106 25.23 16.45 -33.77
N GLU A 107 24.12 16.42 -33.04
CA GLU A 107 23.99 15.67 -31.79
C GLU A 107 23.99 14.19 -32.18
N LYS A 108 25.09 13.50 -31.83
CA LYS A 108 25.20 12.05 -31.98
C LYS A 108 23.98 11.43 -31.30
N ALA A 109 23.19 10.68 -32.07
CA ALA A 109 22.21 9.76 -31.52
C ALA A 109 22.95 8.84 -30.54
N HIS A 110 22.66 8.98 -29.25
CA HIS A 110 23.14 8.05 -28.24
C HIS A 110 22.32 6.77 -28.44
N GLU A 111 22.92 5.84 -29.18
CA GLU A 111 22.45 4.47 -29.30
C GLU A 111 22.24 3.95 -27.87
N THR A 112 20.99 3.75 -27.48
CA THR A 112 20.67 3.21 -26.17
C THR A 112 21.10 1.76 -26.22
N GLU A 113 22.31 1.48 -25.74
CA GLU A 113 22.81 0.13 -25.57
C GLU A 113 21.85 -0.58 -24.61
N VAL A 114 21.00 -1.44 -25.16
CA VAL A 114 20.17 -2.35 -24.38
C VAL A 114 21.14 -3.31 -23.72
N LEU A 115 21.57 -2.97 -22.50
CA LEU A 115 22.38 -3.86 -21.69
C LEU A 115 21.68 -5.23 -21.69
N PRO A 116 22.37 -6.31 -22.09
CA PRO A 116 21.78 -7.64 -22.02
C PRO A 116 21.32 -7.86 -20.59
N SER A 117 20.07 -8.30 -20.41
CA SER A 117 19.53 -8.65 -19.10
C SER A 117 20.55 -9.57 -18.43
N MET A 118 21.26 -9.09 -17.41
CA MET A 118 22.31 -9.90 -16.80
C MET A 118 21.65 -11.19 -16.31
N PRO A 119 22.10 -12.37 -16.79
CA PRO A 119 21.59 -13.62 -16.27
C PRO A 119 21.90 -13.65 -14.79
N ILE A 120 20.88 -13.93 -13.97
CA ILE A 120 21.03 -14.12 -12.52
C ILE A 120 22.25 -15.04 -12.31
N PRO A 121 23.29 -14.60 -11.56
CA PRO A 121 24.47 -15.40 -11.29
C PRO A 121 24.08 -16.82 -10.86
N PRO A 122 24.78 -17.88 -11.31
CA PRO A 122 24.40 -19.26 -11.00
C PRO A 122 24.32 -19.55 -9.50
N ALA A 123 25.07 -18.80 -8.66
CA ALA A 123 25.01 -18.89 -7.21
C ALA A 123 23.65 -18.45 -6.62
N ASP A 124 23.06 -17.38 -7.16
CA ASP A 124 21.77 -16.86 -6.68
C ASP A 124 20.62 -17.81 -7.07
N ARG A 125 20.76 -18.53 -8.19
CA ARG A 125 19.80 -19.56 -8.61
C ARG A 125 19.78 -20.73 -7.62
N SER A 126 20.95 -21.26 -7.26
CA SER A 126 21.02 -22.35 -6.28
C SER A 126 20.42 -21.98 -4.93
N ASP A 127 20.61 -20.73 -4.49
CA ASP A 127 20.10 -20.28 -3.19
C ASP A 127 18.58 -20.13 -3.19
N VAL A 128 17.99 -19.63 -4.28
CA VAL A 128 16.53 -19.54 -4.42
C VAL A 128 15.93 -20.94 -4.54
N ASP A 129 16.54 -21.84 -5.30
CA ASP A 129 16.06 -23.21 -5.46
C ASP A 129 16.08 -23.99 -4.14
N ILE A 130 17.15 -23.85 -3.34
CA ILE A 130 17.23 -24.45 -1.99
C ILE A 130 16.14 -23.90 -1.08
N GLN A 131 15.87 -22.59 -1.15
CA GLN A 131 14.83 -21.94 -0.34
C GLN A 131 13.43 -22.41 -0.71
N ILE A 132 13.12 -22.48 -2.00
CA ILE A 132 11.84 -22.99 -2.52
C ILE A 132 11.68 -24.48 -2.15
N ALA A 133 12.72 -25.30 -2.35
CA ALA A 133 12.70 -26.70 -1.96
C ALA A 133 12.47 -26.89 -0.45
N THR A 134 13.09 -26.04 0.39
CA THR A 134 12.87 -26.05 1.84
C THR A 134 11.44 -25.64 2.20
N ALA A 135 10.88 -24.63 1.52
CA ALA A 135 9.51 -24.20 1.73
C ALA A 135 8.49 -25.31 1.39
N HIS A 136 8.70 -26.05 0.30
CA HIS A 136 7.87 -27.19 -0.04
C HIS A 136 8.06 -28.39 0.89
N ARG A 137 9.25 -28.56 1.48
CA ARG A 137 9.50 -29.59 2.50
C ARG A 137 8.78 -29.29 3.83
N TYR A 138 8.61 -28.01 4.16
CA TYR A 138 7.93 -27.55 5.37
C TYR A 138 6.77 -26.61 4.99
N PRO A 139 5.70 -27.14 4.39
CA PRO A 139 4.60 -26.32 3.88
C PRO A 139 3.87 -25.63 5.03
N ARG A 140 3.28 -24.46 4.75
CA ARG A 140 2.53 -23.71 5.76
C ARG A 140 1.21 -24.37 6.11
N SER A 141 0.70 -24.02 7.29
CA SER A 141 -0.68 -24.29 7.69
C SER A 141 -1.44 -22.98 7.80
N ILE A 142 -2.50 -22.83 7.00
CA ILE A 142 -3.37 -21.64 7.03
C ILE A 142 -4.04 -21.50 8.40
N THR A 143 -4.38 -22.61 9.06
CA THR A 143 -4.94 -22.61 10.40
C THR A 143 -3.94 -22.05 11.42
N ARG A 144 -2.68 -22.52 11.36
CA ARG A 144 -1.62 -22.01 12.23
C ARG A 144 -1.37 -20.53 11.98
N PHE A 145 -1.29 -20.12 10.72
CA PHE A 145 -1.15 -18.71 10.35
C PHE A 145 -2.25 -17.85 10.99
N LYS A 146 -3.52 -18.20 10.80
CA LYS A 146 -4.65 -17.45 11.37
C LYS A 146 -4.57 -17.35 12.89
N GLN A 147 -4.28 -18.47 13.57
CA GLN A 147 -4.18 -18.51 15.02
C GLN A 147 -3.03 -17.65 15.54
N THR A 148 -1.83 -17.80 14.97
CA THR A 148 -0.64 -17.06 15.38
C THR A 148 -0.79 -15.57 15.09
N ALA A 149 -1.24 -15.20 13.89
CA ALA A 149 -1.42 -13.79 13.53
C ALA A 149 -2.50 -13.11 14.36
N LEU A 150 -3.63 -13.80 14.62
CA LEU A 150 -4.68 -13.29 15.49
C LEU A 150 -4.16 -13.10 16.92
N ALA A 151 -3.51 -14.12 17.49
CA ALA A 151 -2.98 -14.05 18.85
C ALA A 151 -1.96 -12.90 19.04
N MET A 152 -1.10 -12.66 18.04
CA MET A 152 -0.16 -11.54 18.07
C MET A 152 -0.86 -10.18 17.87
N ALA A 153 -1.84 -10.09 16.97
CA ALA A 153 -2.54 -8.82 16.71
C ALA A 153 -3.48 -8.40 17.85
N THR A 154 -3.94 -9.37 18.65
CA THR A 154 -4.87 -9.15 19.78
C THR A 154 -4.22 -9.41 21.13
N SER A 155 -2.89 -9.48 21.22
CA SER A 155 -2.18 -9.77 22.49
C SER A 155 -2.45 -8.71 23.55
N ASP A 156 -2.48 -7.46 23.12
CA ASP A 156 -2.66 -6.28 23.95
C ASP A 156 -3.23 -5.14 23.10
N GLU A 157 -3.81 -4.16 23.79
CA GLU A 157 -4.53 -3.06 23.15
C GLU A 157 -3.59 -2.11 22.40
N ASP A 158 -2.34 -1.93 22.85
CA ASP A 158 -1.37 -1.05 22.22
C ASP A 158 -0.89 -1.66 20.88
N THR A 159 -0.58 -2.96 20.88
CA THR A 159 -0.28 -3.71 19.66
C THR A 159 -1.46 -3.68 18.71
N ALA A 160 -2.68 -3.90 19.21
CA ALA A 160 -3.89 -3.84 18.41
C ALA A 160 -4.12 -2.45 17.79
N ALA A 161 -3.89 -1.37 18.55
CA ALA A 161 -4.01 0.01 18.06
C ALA A 161 -2.97 0.32 16.96
N SER A 162 -1.75 -0.22 17.09
CA SER A 162 -0.71 -0.05 16.08
C SER A 162 -0.96 -0.82 14.76
N CYS A 163 -1.93 -1.73 14.75
CA CYS A 163 -2.29 -2.52 13.57
C CYS A 163 -3.10 -1.77 12.51
N PHE A 164 -3.47 -0.50 12.75
CA PHE A 164 -4.15 0.35 11.79
C PHE A 164 -3.63 1.78 11.82
N TYR A 165 -3.85 2.51 10.74
CA TYR A 165 -3.52 3.93 10.67
C TYR A 165 -4.74 4.73 10.22
N LYS A 166 -4.77 6.00 10.64
CA LYS A 166 -5.76 6.97 10.22
C LYS A 166 -5.05 8.24 9.76
N LEU A 167 -5.27 8.63 8.52
CA LEU A 167 -4.66 9.83 7.92
C LEU A 167 -5.76 10.74 7.39
N LYS A 168 -5.71 12.03 7.78
CA LYS A 168 -6.55 13.07 7.19
C LYS A 168 -5.89 13.63 5.94
N ARG A 169 -6.58 13.59 4.81
CA ARG A 169 -6.17 14.28 3.57
C ARG A 169 -7.29 15.21 3.12
N GLY A 170 -7.11 16.51 3.40
CA GLY A 170 -8.20 17.48 3.30
C GLY A 170 -9.34 17.09 4.24
N ASP A 171 -10.56 17.06 3.70
CA ASP A 171 -11.77 16.72 4.47
C ASP A 171 -12.06 15.22 4.56
N LYS A 172 -11.25 14.36 3.90
CA LYS A 172 -11.43 12.91 3.92
C LYS A 172 -10.50 12.24 4.92
N GLU A 173 -11.08 11.40 5.77
CA GLU A 173 -10.35 10.46 6.62
C GLU A 173 -10.08 9.18 5.83
N ILE A 174 -8.81 8.81 5.71
CA ILE A 174 -8.35 7.55 5.10
C ILE A 174 -7.90 6.64 6.22
N GLU A 175 -8.53 5.48 6.34
CA GLU A 175 -8.14 4.44 7.27
C GLU A 175 -7.64 3.20 6.52
N GLY A 176 -6.73 2.44 7.13
CA GLY A 176 -6.38 1.14 6.61
C GLY A 176 -5.45 0.33 7.54
N PRO A 177 -5.08 -0.89 7.10
CA PRO A 177 -4.20 -1.75 7.88
C PRO A 177 -2.83 -1.09 8.06
N GLY A 178 -2.23 -1.18 9.24
CA GLY A 178 -0.96 -0.55 9.59
C GLY A 178 0.26 -1.36 9.14
N VAL A 179 1.45 -0.83 9.40
CA VAL A 179 2.72 -1.54 9.14
C VAL A 179 2.90 -2.68 10.14
N ARG A 180 2.56 -2.47 11.42
CA ARG A 180 2.67 -3.53 12.44
C ARG A 180 1.82 -4.75 12.10
N LEU A 181 0.62 -4.54 11.55
CA LEU A 181 -0.19 -5.66 11.08
C LEU A 181 0.51 -6.42 9.94
N ALA A 182 1.17 -5.73 9.02
CA ALA A 182 1.93 -6.38 7.95
C ALA A 182 3.11 -7.19 8.50
N GLU A 183 3.82 -6.69 9.52
CA GLU A 183 4.91 -7.43 10.19
C GLU A 183 4.40 -8.68 10.90
N ILE A 184 3.27 -8.58 11.62
CA ILE A 184 2.60 -9.72 12.27
C ILE A 184 2.15 -10.76 11.24
N VAL A 185 1.55 -10.30 10.14
CA VAL A 185 1.13 -11.18 9.04
C VAL A 185 2.36 -11.84 8.41
N GLY A 186 3.40 -11.08 8.12
CA GLY A 186 4.62 -11.58 7.48
C GLY A 186 5.35 -12.61 8.33
N SER A 187 5.44 -12.39 9.66
CA SER A 187 6.07 -13.35 10.58
C SER A 187 5.25 -14.63 10.75
N ALA A 188 3.91 -14.54 10.69
CA ALA A 188 3.03 -15.69 10.84
C ALA A 188 2.80 -16.48 9.53
N TRP A 189 2.99 -15.87 8.36
CA TRP A 189 2.64 -16.46 7.04
C TRP A 189 3.44 -17.74 6.74
N ASN A 190 4.64 -17.86 7.34
CA ASN A 190 5.64 -18.90 7.08
C ASN A 190 6.15 -18.89 5.63
N ASN A 191 7.40 -19.30 5.41
CA ASN A 191 8.02 -19.34 4.07
C ASN A 191 7.95 -18.00 3.29
N LEU A 192 7.90 -16.87 4.01
CA LEU A 192 7.90 -15.53 3.44
C LEU A 192 9.24 -14.85 3.69
N ARG A 193 9.87 -14.36 2.63
CA ARG A 193 10.98 -13.41 2.70
C ARG A 193 10.42 -12.02 2.50
N TYR A 194 10.82 -11.06 3.31
CA TYR A 194 10.43 -9.68 3.12
C TYR A 194 11.49 -8.74 3.68
N GLY A 195 11.49 -7.52 3.17
CA GLY A 195 12.43 -6.49 3.59
C GLY A 195 12.17 -5.18 2.89
N SER A 196 12.82 -4.13 3.36
CA SER A 196 12.78 -2.83 2.72
C SER A 196 14.14 -2.16 2.77
N ARG A 197 14.44 -1.36 1.76
CA ARG A 197 15.67 -0.56 1.68
C ARG A 197 15.39 0.76 0.99
N ILE A 198 16.25 1.74 1.23
CA ILE A 198 16.31 2.95 0.43
C ILE A 198 17.04 2.62 -0.87
N VAL A 199 16.47 3.04 -2.00
CA VAL A 199 17.03 2.82 -3.34
C VAL A 199 17.57 4.11 -3.93
N GLY A 200 17.05 5.25 -3.48
CA GLY A 200 17.55 6.55 -3.90
C GLY A 200 17.08 7.67 -3.00
N GLU A 201 17.85 8.76 -3.03
CA GLU A 201 17.56 10.01 -2.37
C GLU A 201 17.96 11.15 -3.32
N ASP A 202 16.99 12.01 -3.63
CA ASP A 202 17.18 13.20 -4.46
C ASP A 202 17.11 14.46 -3.58
N GLU A 203 17.18 15.65 -4.19
CA GLU A 203 16.97 16.92 -3.48
C GLU A 203 15.59 17.03 -2.80
N LYS A 204 14.57 16.40 -3.40
CA LYS A 204 13.16 16.59 -3.04
C LYS A 204 12.46 15.33 -2.55
N TRP A 205 13.03 14.16 -2.83
CA TRP A 205 12.37 12.88 -2.62
C TRP A 205 13.32 11.86 -2.03
N VAL A 206 12.78 10.99 -1.19
CA VAL A 206 13.40 9.71 -0.85
C VAL A 206 12.57 8.59 -1.48
N ILE A 207 13.26 7.61 -2.06
CA ILE A 207 12.68 6.46 -2.75
C ILE A 207 13.03 5.22 -1.94
N ALA A 208 12.01 4.59 -1.39
CA ALA A 208 12.13 3.34 -0.66
C ALA A 208 11.50 2.20 -1.46
N GLN A 209 12.10 1.02 -1.38
CA GLN A 209 11.61 -0.20 -2.01
C GLN A 209 11.34 -1.24 -0.93
N GLY A 210 10.13 -1.79 -0.94
CA GLY A 210 9.75 -2.95 -0.15
C GLY A 210 9.65 -4.17 -1.05
N MET A 211 10.07 -5.32 -0.55
CA MET A 211 9.94 -6.60 -1.22
C MET A 211 9.27 -7.62 -0.31
N ALA A 212 8.49 -8.51 -0.91
CA ALA A 212 7.95 -9.69 -0.28
C ALA A 212 7.99 -10.84 -1.30
N PHE A 213 8.47 -12.01 -0.88
CA PHE A 213 8.59 -13.20 -1.70
C PHE A 213 8.10 -14.40 -0.92
N ASP A 214 6.96 -14.93 -1.36
CA ASP A 214 6.40 -16.19 -0.91
C ASP A 214 7.11 -17.33 -1.64
N LEU A 215 7.94 -18.07 -0.90
CA LEU A 215 8.76 -19.15 -1.42
C LEU A 215 7.97 -20.42 -1.75
N GLU A 216 6.79 -20.60 -1.16
CA GLU A 216 5.98 -21.81 -1.34
C GLU A 216 5.03 -21.67 -2.54
N ASN A 217 4.43 -20.49 -2.71
CA ASN A 217 3.61 -20.17 -3.87
C ASN A 217 4.42 -19.58 -5.03
N ASN A 218 5.71 -19.30 -4.80
CA ASN A 218 6.62 -18.63 -5.73
C ASN A 218 6.06 -17.29 -6.24
N VAL A 219 5.53 -16.46 -5.33
CA VAL A 219 4.98 -15.14 -5.64
C VAL A 219 5.88 -14.06 -5.05
N ALA A 220 6.55 -13.29 -5.91
CA ALA A 220 7.41 -12.18 -5.53
C ALA A 220 6.79 -10.85 -5.94
N MET A 221 6.81 -9.87 -5.03
CA MET A 221 6.37 -8.50 -5.26
C MET A 221 7.39 -7.52 -4.74
N THR A 222 7.71 -6.53 -5.57
CA THR A 222 8.54 -5.38 -5.22
C THR A 222 7.74 -4.11 -5.45
N ILE A 223 7.71 -3.22 -4.46
CA ILE A 223 6.94 -1.98 -4.51
C ILE A 223 7.85 -0.82 -4.12
N GLU A 224 7.82 0.23 -4.95
CA GLU A 224 8.51 1.47 -4.68
C GLU A 224 7.55 2.54 -4.16
N VAL A 225 7.98 3.24 -3.13
CA VAL A 225 7.27 4.35 -2.51
C VAL A 225 8.18 5.56 -2.50
N ARG A 226 7.67 6.67 -3.02
CA ARG A 226 8.37 7.96 -3.01
C ARG A 226 7.76 8.88 -1.96
N ARG A 227 8.60 9.48 -1.12
CA ARG A 227 8.17 10.43 -0.07
C ARG A 227 8.93 11.74 -0.22
N ARG A 228 8.19 12.85 -0.10
CA ARG A 228 8.75 14.19 -0.21
C ARG A 228 9.55 14.52 1.04
N ILE A 229 10.76 15.03 0.87
CA ILE A 229 11.68 15.48 1.94
C ILE A 229 11.88 17.00 1.93
N THR A 230 10.88 17.73 1.44
CA THR A 230 10.82 19.19 1.42
C THR A 230 9.55 19.67 2.09
N ASP A 231 9.63 20.82 2.74
CA ASP A 231 8.50 21.49 3.36
C ASP A 231 7.55 22.11 2.32
N LYS A 232 6.52 22.81 2.81
CA LYS A 232 5.55 23.53 1.97
C LYS A 232 6.15 24.70 1.17
N TYR A 233 7.32 25.20 1.58
CA TYR A 233 8.06 26.27 0.90
C TYR A 233 9.13 25.74 -0.06
N GLY A 234 9.31 24.42 -0.13
CA GLY A 234 10.30 23.77 -0.98
C GLY A 234 11.70 23.67 -0.36
N LYS A 235 11.87 24.03 0.92
CA LYS A 235 13.13 23.86 1.65
C LYS A 235 13.30 22.39 2.05
N ARG A 236 14.49 21.83 1.84
CA ARG A 236 14.84 20.47 2.27
C ARG A 236 14.75 20.34 3.80
N TYR A 237 14.28 19.19 4.28
CA TYR A 237 14.33 18.83 5.69
C TYR A 237 15.77 18.73 6.21
N SER A 238 15.95 18.80 7.53
CA SER A 238 17.23 18.46 8.18
C SER A 238 17.54 16.97 7.98
N ASP A 239 18.81 16.60 8.10
CA ASP A 239 19.26 15.21 7.90
C ASP A 239 18.52 14.22 8.79
N ASP A 240 18.27 14.55 10.06
CA ASP A 240 17.48 13.72 10.98
C ASP A 240 16.04 13.52 10.47
N MET A 241 15.41 14.58 9.97
CA MET A 241 14.05 14.53 9.44
C MET A 241 13.99 13.79 8.11
N VAL A 242 15.05 13.85 7.30
CA VAL A 242 15.20 13.02 6.10
C VAL A 242 15.28 11.55 6.49
N ALA A 243 16.10 11.19 7.49
CA ALA A 243 16.23 9.81 7.98
C ALA A 243 14.89 9.26 8.53
N VAL A 244 14.16 10.02 9.33
CA VAL A 244 12.82 9.64 9.80
C VAL A 244 11.84 9.46 8.63
N THR A 245 11.90 10.35 7.64
CA THR A 245 11.04 10.26 6.45
C THR A 245 11.39 9.03 5.59
N ALA A 246 12.67 8.69 5.48
CA ALA A 246 13.18 7.51 4.79
C ALA A 246 12.69 6.23 5.47
N ASN A 247 12.80 6.14 6.80
CA ASN A 247 12.29 5.01 7.58
C ASN A 247 10.77 4.84 7.42
N ALA A 248 10.02 5.95 7.43
CA ALA A 248 8.59 5.91 7.15
C ALA A 248 8.29 5.43 5.72
N ALA A 249 9.09 5.82 4.72
CA ALA A 249 8.95 5.35 3.35
C ALA A 249 9.19 3.82 3.24
N CYS A 250 10.25 3.32 3.88
CA CYS A 250 10.54 1.88 3.99
C CYS A 250 9.36 1.10 4.60
N ALA A 251 8.85 1.59 5.73
CA ALA A 251 7.73 0.97 6.44
C ALA A 251 6.46 0.86 5.55
N ILE A 252 6.14 1.93 4.80
CA ILE A 252 5.00 1.93 3.87
C ILE A 252 5.25 0.97 2.70
N ALA A 253 6.46 0.97 2.13
CA ALA A 253 6.80 0.12 1.00
C ALA A 253 6.75 -1.37 1.40
N LEU A 254 7.31 -1.72 2.55
CA LEU A 254 7.29 -3.07 3.10
C LEU A 254 5.86 -3.57 3.31
N ARG A 255 5.04 -2.78 4.00
CA ARG A 255 3.63 -3.07 4.24
C ARG A 255 2.87 -3.37 2.95
N ASN A 256 3.05 -2.52 1.94
CA ASN A 256 2.38 -2.68 0.66
C ASN A 256 2.82 -3.97 -0.04
N ALA A 257 4.12 -4.32 0.02
CA ALA A 257 4.66 -5.52 -0.60
C ALA A 257 4.08 -6.78 0.06
N ILE A 258 4.08 -6.85 1.39
CA ILE A 258 3.50 -7.98 2.15
C ILE A 258 2.02 -8.17 1.80
N PHE A 259 1.21 -7.10 1.80
CA PHE A 259 -0.22 -7.20 1.49
C PHE A 259 -0.53 -7.42 0.00
N LYS A 260 0.46 -7.36 -0.89
CA LYS A 260 0.31 -7.80 -2.28
C LYS A 260 0.57 -9.29 -2.45
N VAL A 261 1.38 -9.89 -1.57
CA VAL A 261 1.68 -11.33 -1.59
C VAL A 261 0.69 -12.13 -0.74
N VAL A 262 0.35 -11.63 0.45
CA VAL A 262 -0.58 -12.32 1.35
C VAL A 262 -2.04 -11.97 0.99
N PRO A 263 -2.91 -12.96 0.74
CA PRO A 263 -4.31 -12.71 0.38
C PRO A 263 -5.07 -11.88 1.42
N LYS A 264 -5.72 -10.81 0.96
CA LYS A 264 -6.50 -9.89 1.80
C LYS A 264 -7.59 -10.58 2.63
N THR A 265 -8.23 -11.61 2.10
CA THR A 265 -9.27 -12.37 2.80
C THR A 265 -8.83 -12.83 4.20
N PHE A 266 -7.55 -13.13 4.39
CA PHE A 266 -7.05 -13.49 5.72
C PHE A 266 -6.63 -12.29 6.55
N VAL A 267 -6.01 -11.29 5.91
CA VAL A 267 -5.54 -10.06 6.56
C VAL A 267 -6.71 -9.28 7.15
N ASP A 268 -7.80 -9.14 6.40
CA ASP A 268 -8.96 -8.34 6.78
C ASP A 268 -9.63 -8.89 8.06
N ALA A 269 -9.72 -10.22 8.21
CA ALA A 269 -10.25 -10.85 9.42
C ALA A 269 -9.40 -10.55 10.68
N ILE A 270 -8.08 -10.51 10.53
CA ILE A 270 -7.15 -10.19 11.61
C ILE A 270 -7.22 -8.69 11.93
N TYR A 271 -7.26 -7.85 10.89
CA TYR A 271 -7.40 -6.40 11.00
C TYR A 271 -8.66 -6.00 11.79
N GLU A 272 -9.82 -6.55 11.44
CA GLU A 272 -11.08 -6.26 12.15
C GLU A 272 -11.05 -6.73 13.60
N SER A 273 -10.37 -7.85 13.89
CA SER A 273 -10.21 -8.34 15.26
C SER A 273 -9.30 -7.41 16.08
N ALA A 274 -8.20 -6.95 15.50
CA ALA A 274 -7.32 -5.96 16.13
C ALA A 274 -8.06 -4.63 16.38
N LYS A 275 -8.87 -4.15 15.43
CA LYS A 275 -9.68 -2.94 15.64
C LYS A 275 -10.62 -3.06 16.83
N LYS A 276 -11.31 -4.19 16.98
CA LYS A 276 -12.22 -4.43 18.12
C LYS A 276 -11.48 -4.32 19.45
N VAL A 277 -10.29 -4.93 19.54
CA VAL A 277 -9.47 -4.88 20.75
C VAL A 277 -8.95 -3.47 21.03
N ALA A 278 -8.53 -2.74 19.99
CA ALA A 278 -7.99 -1.40 20.15
C ALA A 278 -9.05 -0.35 20.56
N ILE A 279 -10.23 -0.38 19.93
CA ILE A 279 -11.36 0.48 20.26
C ILE A 279 -11.79 0.23 21.71
N GLY A 280 -11.80 -1.05 22.11
CA GLY A 280 -12.21 -1.47 23.45
C GLY A 280 -13.70 -1.23 23.71
N ASP A 281 -14.19 -1.76 24.83
CA ASP A 281 -15.49 -1.38 25.38
C ASP A 281 -15.33 -0.18 26.35
N ALA A 282 -16.42 0.52 26.71
CA ALA A 282 -16.38 1.65 27.66
C ALA A 282 -15.75 1.30 29.03
N THR A 283 -15.69 0.00 29.35
CA THR A 283 -15.01 -0.58 30.52
C THR A 283 -13.48 -0.48 30.45
N THR A 284 -12.90 -0.41 29.24
CA THR A 284 -11.45 -0.39 29.01
C THR A 284 -10.79 0.92 29.45
N LEU A 285 -11.43 2.09 29.26
CA LEU A 285 -10.84 3.37 29.66
C LEU A 285 -10.65 3.47 31.19
N ALA A 286 -11.64 3.01 31.96
CA ALA A 286 -11.53 2.95 33.42
C ALA A 286 -10.41 1.99 33.86
N SER A 287 -10.32 0.82 33.23
CA SER A 287 -9.24 -0.15 33.46
C SER A 287 -7.86 0.42 33.09
N ARG A 288 -7.74 1.16 31.97
CA ARG A 288 -6.50 1.80 31.51
C ARG A 288 -6.02 2.87 32.49
N ARG A 289 -6.93 3.73 32.96
CA ARG A 289 -6.63 4.72 34.02
C ARG A 289 -6.07 4.01 35.25
N GLN A 290 -6.73 2.95 35.70
CA GLN A 290 -6.31 2.20 36.86
C GLN A 290 -4.93 1.55 36.68
N LYS A 291 -4.67 0.87 35.56
CA LYS A 291 -3.36 0.25 35.26
C LYS A 291 -2.22 1.27 35.18
N ALA A 292 -2.47 2.42 34.55
CA ALA A 292 -1.48 3.50 34.47
C ALA A 292 -1.15 4.04 35.87
N LEU A 293 -2.16 4.26 36.71
CA LEU A 293 -1.98 4.72 38.08
C LEU A 293 -1.25 3.68 38.94
N GLU A 294 -1.64 2.41 38.88
CA GLU A 294 -1.01 1.32 39.62
C GLU A 294 0.49 1.18 39.30
N TYR A 295 0.88 1.41 38.05
CA TYR A 295 2.30 1.40 37.67
C TYR A 295 3.10 2.46 38.42
N PHE A 296 2.62 3.71 38.43
CA PHE A 296 3.32 4.81 39.10
C PHE A 296 3.20 4.75 40.63
N GLN A 297 2.11 4.21 41.16
CA GLN A 297 1.97 3.94 42.60
C GLN A 297 2.99 2.89 43.08
N LYS A 298 3.27 1.85 42.28
CA LYS A 298 4.35 0.88 42.57
C LYS A 298 5.73 1.52 42.58
N LEU A 299 5.92 2.62 41.87
CA LEU A 299 7.13 3.44 41.86
C LEU A 299 7.15 4.52 42.96
N GLY A 300 6.16 4.55 43.85
CA GLY A 300 6.08 5.49 44.97
C GLY A 300 5.51 6.88 44.62
N VAL A 301 4.92 7.06 43.44
CA VAL A 301 4.28 8.32 43.04
C VAL A 301 2.82 8.33 43.51
N SER A 302 2.43 9.34 44.28
CA SER A 302 1.05 9.50 44.76
C SER A 302 0.10 9.91 43.63
N LEU A 303 -1.19 9.57 43.77
CA LEU A 303 -2.23 9.98 42.81
C LEU A 303 -2.27 11.49 42.60
N GLU A 304 -2.07 12.27 43.67
CA GLU A 304 -2.04 13.73 43.61
C GLU A 304 -0.91 14.25 42.72
N ARG A 305 0.31 13.70 42.85
CA ARG A 305 1.46 14.07 41.99
C ARG A 305 1.17 13.77 40.52
N ILE A 306 0.52 12.64 40.24
CA ILE A 306 0.13 12.27 38.87
C ILE A 306 -0.91 13.25 38.32
N LEU A 307 -1.95 13.57 39.10
CA LEU A 307 -2.99 14.51 38.69
C LEU A 307 -2.45 15.94 38.50
N ALA A 308 -1.49 16.37 39.33
CA ALA A 308 -0.83 17.67 39.23
C ALA A 308 -0.03 17.81 37.93
N VAL A 309 0.74 16.77 37.53
CA VAL A 309 1.47 16.76 36.24
C VAL A 309 0.52 16.80 35.05
N LEU A 310 -0.63 16.14 35.16
CA LEU A 310 -1.65 16.11 34.10
C LEU A 310 -2.56 17.35 34.09
N GLY A 311 -2.52 18.20 35.13
CA GLY A 311 -3.42 19.35 35.29
C GLY A 311 -4.90 18.95 35.38
N LYS A 312 -5.21 17.81 36.01
CA LYS A 312 -6.59 17.27 36.15
C LYS A 312 -7.08 17.31 37.59
N ALA A 313 -8.36 17.64 37.77
CA ALA A 313 -8.98 17.70 39.10
C ALA A 313 -9.32 16.31 39.67
N GLY A 314 -9.57 15.31 38.81
CA GLY A 314 -9.88 13.97 39.26
C GLY A 314 -9.60 12.87 38.24
N LEU A 315 -9.65 11.63 38.74
CA LEU A 315 -9.39 10.41 37.97
C LEU A 315 -10.35 10.24 36.78
N LYS A 316 -11.58 10.74 36.89
CA LYS A 316 -12.58 10.68 35.82
C LYS A 316 -12.26 11.60 34.63
N ASP A 317 -11.41 12.61 34.84
CA ASP A 317 -11.07 13.61 33.83
C ASP A 317 -9.85 13.22 32.99
N ILE A 318 -9.17 12.12 33.36
CA ILE A 318 -8.03 11.56 32.61
C ILE A 318 -8.53 11.04 31.27
N ASN A 319 -8.19 11.73 30.20
CA ASN A 319 -8.54 11.31 28.84
C ASN A 319 -7.42 10.43 28.23
N LEU A 320 -7.61 9.99 26.99
CA LEU A 320 -6.63 9.15 26.29
C LEU A 320 -5.27 9.84 26.09
N LYS A 321 -5.25 11.15 25.85
CA LYS A 321 -4.01 11.94 25.66
C LYS A 321 -3.19 12.05 26.95
N ASP A 322 -3.88 12.11 28.09
CA ASP A 322 -3.23 12.08 29.40
C ASP A 322 -2.57 10.71 29.64
N LEU A 323 -3.23 9.62 29.24
CA LEU A 323 -2.64 8.27 29.29
C LEU A 323 -1.43 8.12 28.37
N GLU A 324 -1.45 8.72 27.17
CA GLU A 324 -0.27 8.76 26.27
C GLU A 324 0.91 9.47 26.94
N THR A 325 0.66 10.59 27.61
CA THR A 325 1.69 11.35 28.35
C THR A 325 2.29 10.51 29.46
N LEU A 326 1.44 9.83 30.25
CA LEU A 326 1.88 8.90 31.29
C LEU A 326 2.71 7.74 30.72
N THR A 327 2.32 7.18 29.58
CA THR A 327 3.09 6.12 28.91
C THR A 327 4.46 6.64 28.44
N GLY A 328 4.54 7.86 27.92
CA GLY A 328 5.80 8.51 27.54
C GLY A 328 6.74 8.68 28.73
N LEU A 329 6.24 9.19 29.86
CA LEU A 329 7.02 9.33 31.10
C LEU A 329 7.49 7.97 31.64
N LYS A 330 6.64 6.94 31.57
CA LYS A 330 7.01 5.57 31.94
C LYS A 330 8.19 5.07 31.11
N THR A 331 8.19 5.28 29.80
CA THR A 331 9.29 4.87 28.92
C THR A 331 10.57 5.63 29.23
N ALA A 332 10.50 6.96 29.36
CA ALA A 332 11.67 7.79 29.69
C ALA A 332 12.30 7.41 31.05
N ILE A 333 11.49 7.06 32.05
CA ILE A 333 11.98 6.58 33.35
C ILE A 333 12.64 5.20 33.21
N LYS A 334 12.05 4.30 32.41
CA LYS A 334 12.59 2.95 32.18
C LYS A 334 13.92 2.97 31.43
N ASP A 335 14.05 3.88 30.46
CA ASP A 335 15.24 4.02 29.63
C ASP A 335 16.35 4.85 30.31
N GLY A 336 16.05 5.48 31.46
CA GLY A 336 16.99 6.25 32.25
C GLY A 336 17.17 7.70 31.80
N ASP A 337 16.39 8.15 30.82
CA ASP A 337 16.40 9.53 30.27
C ASP A 337 15.85 10.56 31.27
N THR A 338 15.11 10.12 32.29
CA THR A 338 14.51 11.00 33.32
C THR A 338 14.35 10.24 34.64
N THR A 339 14.51 10.94 35.76
CA THR A 339 14.25 10.38 37.11
C THR A 339 12.79 10.56 37.53
N ILE A 340 12.33 9.77 38.49
CA ILE A 340 10.94 9.82 39.00
C ILE A 340 10.62 11.21 39.57
N GLU A 341 11.59 11.85 40.24
CA GLU A 341 11.45 13.17 40.84
C GLU A 341 11.36 14.28 39.80
N ALA A 342 12.09 14.14 38.68
CA ALA A 342 12.04 15.09 37.58
C ALA A 342 10.75 14.95 36.75
N ALA A 343 10.30 13.71 36.50
CA ALA A 343 9.04 13.43 35.80
C ALA A 343 7.81 13.84 36.64
N PHE A 344 7.87 13.66 37.95
CA PHE A 344 6.78 13.97 38.87
C PHE A 344 7.31 14.85 40.01
N PRO A 345 7.36 16.18 39.90
CA PRO A 345 7.83 17.02 41.00
C PRO A 345 7.00 16.81 42.27
N ALA A 346 7.63 17.00 43.44
CA ALA A 346 6.90 16.99 44.71
C ALA A 346 5.92 18.17 44.76
N ILE A 347 4.67 17.92 45.14
CA ILE A 347 3.69 18.99 45.32
C ILE A 347 4.10 19.75 46.58
N ALA A 348 4.45 21.03 46.44
CA ALA A 348 4.58 21.91 47.58
C ALA A 348 3.19 22.02 48.22
N SER A 349 3.05 21.53 49.45
CA SER A 349 1.83 21.66 50.24
C SER A 349 1.53 23.14 50.43
N THR A 350 0.66 23.69 49.59
CA THR A 350 0.00 24.97 49.87
C THR A 350 -1.09 24.66 50.89
N SER A 351 -0.68 24.63 52.15
CA SER A 351 -1.59 24.74 53.29
C SER A 351 -2.42 26.01 53.10
N SER A 352 -3.73 25.86 52.93
CA SER A 352 -4.72 26.93 53.01
C SER A 352 -5.77 26.53 54.03
#